data_AF-A0A660ZN52-F1
#
_entry.id   AF-A0A660ZN52-F1
#
_cell.length_a   1.000
_cell.length_b   1.000
_cell.length_c   1.000
_cell.angle_alpha   90.00
_cell.angle_beta   90.00
_cell.angle_gamma   90.00
#
_symmetry.space_group_name_H-M   'P 1'
#
loop_
_entity.id
_entity.type
_entity.pdbx_description
1 polymer ?
#
loop_
_entity_poly.entity_id
_entity_poly.type
_entity_poly.pdbx_seq_one_letter_code
_entity_poly.pdbx_strand_id
1 'polypeptide(L)'
;MKRAVILITLVLTAFLAIATASSRNERNSGSIFSAPIAIYGDSRTDSAAHLSVIEAIAKTNPKIVFSTGDLVADGNIESQWDAFFQIISNLPKGCRYYPAIGNHEAGSKYYFDRFELPNNERWYSVHYRNLHFIILDSNEDLSPGSKQYDWLEGELKNSKGDFKIAIDHHPPFSSGPHREDEKGLRKSIVPLFERYNVNALFSG
;
A
#
# COMPACT_ATOMS: atom_id res chain seq x y z
N MET A 1 -28.86 -5.13 -0.72
CA MET A 1 -28.13 -5.29 -2.00
C MET A 1 -26.66 -5.50 -1.67
N LYS A 2 -26.14 -6.72 -1.84
CA LYS A 2 -24.71 -7.03 -1.60
C LYS A 2 -23.90 -6.39 -2.72
N ARG A 3 -23.03 -5.42 -2.42
CA ARG A 3 -22.09 -4.87 -3.40
C ARG A 3 -20.83 -5.75 -3.37
N ALA A 4 -20.43 -6.24 -4.53
CA ALA A 4 -19.26 -7.09 -4.69
C ALA A 4 -17.99 -6.32 -4.31
N VAL A 5 -17.13 -6.96 -3.51
CA VAL A 5 -15.74 -6.57 -3.36
C VAL A 5 -15.07 -6.86 -4.71
N ILE A 6 -14.58 -5.82 -5.39
CA ILE A 6 -13.83 -5.98 -6.63
C ILE A 6 -12.40 -6.37 -6.24
N LEU A 7 -12.07 -7.65 -6.46
CA LEU A 7 -10.69 -8.13 -6.37
C LEU A 7 -9.97 -7.74 -7.66
N ILE A 8 -9.05 -6.77 -7.57
CA ILE A 8 -8.14 -6.44 -8.67
C ILE A 8 -6.79 -7.11 -8.36
N THR A 9 -6.54 -8.26 -8.96
CA THR A 9 -5.18 -8.77 -9.15
C THR A 9 -4.75 -8.33 -10.54
N LEU A 10 -3.94 -7.27 -10.63
CA LEU A 10 -3.42 -6.76 -11.90
C LEU A 10 -1.90 -6.66 -11.82
N VAL A 11 -1.19 -7.49 -12.59
CA VAL A 11 0.06 -7.05 -13.23
C VAL A 11 -0.37 -6.40 -14.53
N LEU A 12 -0.67 -5.10 -14.49
CA LEU A 12 -0.97 -4.33 -15.70
C LEU A 12 -0.78 -2.84 -15.41
N THR A 13 0.07 -2.21 -16.20
CA THR A 13 0.10 -0.78 -16.42
C THR A 13 -1.26 -0.33 -16.96
N ALA A 14 -2.14 0.18 -16.11
CA ALA A 14 -3.44 0.71 -16.49
C ALA A 14 -3.46 2.24 -16.43
N PHE A 15 -3.42 2.89 -17.59
CA PHE A 15 -3.88 4.27 -17.73
C PHE A 15 -5.40 4.28 -17.85
N LEU A 16 -6.10 4.85 -16.86
CA LEU A 16 -7.53 5.08 -16.93
C LEU A 16 -7.84 6.56 -16.82
N ALA A 17 -8.07 7.20 -17.97
CA ALA A 17 -8.72 8.50 -18.05
C ALA A 17 -10.22 8.27 -18.33
N ILE A 18 -11.07 8.47 -17.33
CA ILE A 18 -12.53 8.54 -17.55
C ILE A 18 -12.91 10.01 -17.59
N ALA A 19 -13.24 10.49 -18.80
CA ALA A 19 -14.05 11.68 -18.98
C ALA A 19 -15.48 11.22 -19.25
N THR A 20 -16.38 11.45 -18.29
CA THR A 20 -17.82 11.45 -18.54
C THR A 20 -18.37 12.81 -18.17
N ALA A 21 -18.77 13.57 -19.19
CA ALA A 21 -19.53 14.80 -19.02
C ALA A 21 -20.98 14.45 -18.65
N SER A 22 -21.45 14.95 -17.51
CA SER A 22 -22.87 15.28 -17.34
C SER A 22 -23.03 16.35 -16.25
N SER A 23 -23.94 17.28 -16.52
CA SER A 23 -23.96 18.66 -16.08
C SER A 23 -24.41 18.92 -14.63
N ARG A 24 -23.73 19.89 -13.99
CA ARG A 24 -24.21 20.97 -13.09
C ARG A 24 -23.39 21.08 -11.80
N ASN A 25 -22.39 21.95 -11.81
CA ASN A 25 -22.35 23.23 -11.08
C ASN A 25 -20.88 23.72 -11.08
N GLU A 26 -20.58 24.70 -11.92
CA GLU A 26 -19.23 25.28 -12.03
C GLU A 26 -18.86 26.02 -10.75
N ARG A 27 -17.89 25.49 -10.00
CA ARG A 27 -17.04 26.30 -9.11
C ARG A 27 -15.58 25.84 -9.25
N ASN A 28 -14.75 26.77 -9.72
CA ASN A 28 -13.29 26.76 -9.77
C ASN A 28 -12.62 25.74 -10.70
N SER A 29 -12.61 26.08 -12.00
CA SER A 29 -11.70 25.54 -13.01
C SER A 29 -10.28 26.11 -12.90
N GLY A 30 -9.64 25.91 -11.74
CA GLY A 30 -8.18 25.88 -11.66
C GLY A 30 -7.74 24.46 -11.93
N SER A 31 -6.98 24.21 -12.99
CA SER A 31 -6.39 22.92 -13.37
C SER A 31 -6.06 22.02 -12.15
N ILE A 32 -6.97 21.11 -11.82
CA ILE A 32 -6.84 20.14 -10.72
C ILE A 32 -6.05 18.95 -11.27
N PHE A 33 -4.75 19.11 -11.51
CA PHE A 33 -3.91 17.92 -11.66
C PHE A 33 -3.90 17.22 -10.30
N SER A 34 -4.73 16.19 -10.16
CA SER A 34 -4.64 15.26 -9.04
C SER A 34 -3.24 14.66 -9.08
N ALA A 35 -2.43 14.95 -8.07
CA ALA A 35 -1.10 14.39 -7.96
C ALA A 35 -1.19 12.86 -7.92
N PRO A 36 -0.54 12.12 -8.83
CA PRO A 36 -0.65 10.67 -8.86
C PRO A 36 -0.10 10.02 -7.58
N ILE A 37 -0.75 8.92 -7.22
CA ILE A 37 -0.31 7.99 -6.17
C ILE A 37 0.02 6.69 -6.89
N ALA A 38 1.17 6.09 -6.58
CA ALA A 38 1.53 4.76 -7.07
C ALA A 38 1.52 3.76 -5.91
N ILE A 39 1.15 2.52 -6.20
CA ILE A 39 1.20 1.39 -5.28
C ILE A 39 1.83 0.23 -6.06
N TYR A 40 2.86 -0.39 -5.51
CA TYR A 40 3.56 -1.54 -6.10
C TYR A 40 4.14 -2.45 -5.00
N GLY A 41 4.87 -3.51 -5.34
CA GLY A 41 5.40 -4.47 -4.37
C GLY A 41 6.40 -5.45 -4.96
N ASP A 42 6.88 -6.37 -4.11
CA ASP A 42 7.73 -7.52 -4.48
C ASP A 42 8.97 -7.15 -5.30
N SER A 43 9.64 -6.07 -4.93
CA SER A 43 10.78 -5.53 -5.69
C SER A 43 12.12 -6.21 -5.39
N ARG A 44 12.14 -7.15 -4.44
CA ARG A 44 13.36 -7.67 -3.80
C ARG A 44 14.40 -8.39 -4.67
N THR A 45 14.01 -9.01 -5.79
CA THR A 45 14.87 -10.04 -6.43
C THR A 45 15.64 -9.53 -7.65
N ASP A 46 15.13 -8.52 -8.35
CA ASP A 46 15.73 -8.00 -9.58
C ASP A 46 15.81 -6.47 -9.54
N SER A 47 16.99 -5.96 -9.19
CA SER A 47 17.26 -4.52 -9.08
C SER A 47 17.07 -3.78 -10.41
N ALA A 48 17.34 -4.41 -11.56
CA ALA A 48 17.17 -3.76 -12.86
C ALA A 48 15.69 -3.65 -13.23
N ALA A 49 14.90 -4.69 -12.95
CA ALA A 49 13.45 -4.65 -13.09
C ALA A 49 12.83 -3.62 -12.12
N HIS A 50 13.27 -3.61 -10.85
CA HIS A 50 12.81 -2.64 -9.85
C HIS A 50 13.12 -1.20 -10.29
N LEU A 51 14.33 -0.92 -10.79
CA LEU A 51 14.68 0.38 -11.34
C LEU A 51 13.75 0.78 -12.50
N SER A 52 13.48 -0.14 -13.42
CA SER A 52 12.58 0.10 -14.55
C SER A 52 11.15 0.47 -14.10
N VAL A 53 10.64 -0.18 -13.05
CA VAL A 53 9.35 0.14 -12.43
C VAL A 53 9.38 1.53 -11.78
N ILE A 54 10.42 1.85 -11.02
CA ILE A 54 10.57 3.16 -10.38
C ILE A 54 10.68 4.28 -11.40
N GLU A 55 11.43 4.11 -12.47
CA GLU A 55 11.52 5.10 -13.56
C GLU A 55 10.17 5.29 -14.26
N ALA A 56 9.38 4.23 -14.44
CA ALA A 56 8.03 4.33 -14.97
C ALA A 56 7.09 5.08 -14.02
N ILE A 57 7.16 4.81 -12.71
CA ILE A 57 6.43 5.53 -11.67
C ILE A 57 6.85 7.01 -11.67
N ALA A 58 8.14 7.31 -11.74
CA ALA A 58 8.67 8.68 -11.71
C ALA A 58 8.15 9.54 -12.87
N LYS A 59 7.93 8.96 -14.06
CA LYS A 59 7.32 9.64 -15.22
C LYS A 59 5.91 10.15 -14.96
N THR A 60 5.20 9.59 -13.97
CA THR A 60 3.87 10.07 -13.55
C THR A 60 3.94 11.26 -12.60
N ASN A 61 5.14 11.66 -12.15
CA ASN A 61 5.36 12.71 -11.16
C ASN A 61 4.54 12.53 -9.85
N PRO A 62 4.63 11.35 -9.19
CA PRO A 62 3.80 11.05 -8.04
C PRO A 62 4.20 11.87 -6.82
N LYS A 63 3.24 12.14 -5.93
CA LYS A 63 3.54 12.73 -4.61
C LYS A 63 3.75 11.68 -3.52
N ILE A 64 3.14 10.51 -3.71
CA ILE A 64 3.21 9.41 -2.76
C ILE A 64 3.34 8.10 -3.54
N VAL A 65 4.25 7.24 -3.08
CA VAL A 65 4.38 5.84 -3.50
C VAL A 65 4.18 4.97 -2.27
N PHE A 66 3.37 3.93 -2.41
CA PHE A 66 3.25 2.88 -1.42
C PHE A 66 3.86 1.56 -1.93
N SER A 67 4.37 0.76 -1.00
CA SER A 67 4.86 -0.60 -1.26
C SER A 67 4.04 -1.62 -0.48
N THR A 68 3.68 -2.76 -1.07
CA THR A 68 2.99 -3.86 -0.37
C THR A 68 3.92 -4.74 0.48
N GLY A 69 5.23 -4.65 0.27
CA GLY A 69 6.23 -5.36 1.09
C GLY A 69 7.32 -5.97 0.23
N ASP A 70 8.19 -6.77 0.84
CA ASP A 70 9.24 -7.54 0.17
C ASP A 70 10.15 -6.63 -0.69
N LEU A 71 10.74 -5.65 0.01
CA LEU A 71 11.59 -4.60 -0.54
C LEU A 71 12.97 -5.14 -0.91
N VAL A 72 13.52 -6.01 -0.06
CA VAL A 72 14.84 -6.64 -0.21
C VAL A 72 14.74 -8.15 -0.07
N ALA A 73 15.70 -8.90 -0.61
CA ALA A 73 15.65 -10.37 -0.62
C ALA A 73 15.96 -10.97 0.75
N ASP A 74 16.76 -10.29 1.56
CA ASP A 74 17.01 -10.61 2.96
C ASP A 74 17.15 -9.30 3.74
N GLY A 75 16.19 -9.05 4.63
CA GLY A 75 16.15 -7.88 5.48
C GLY A 75 17.41 -7.68 6.32
N ASN A 76 18.21 -8.72 6.57
CA ASN A 76 19.43 -8.63 7.38
C ASN A 76 20.69 -8.28 6.58
N ILE A 77 20.60 -8.13 5.26
CA ILE A 77 21.75 -7.80 4.41
C ILE A 77 21.73 -6.31 4.08
N GLU A 78 22.63 -5.54 4.72
CA GLU A 78 22.69 -4.08 4.60
C GLU A 78 22.85 -3.59 3.16
N SER A 79 23.71 -4.23 2.37
CA SER A 79 23.98 -3.81 0.99
C SER A 79 22.76 -3.92 0.08
N GLN A 80 21.78 -4.78 0.41
CA GLN A 80 20.52 -4.84 -0.34
C GLN A 80 19.65 -3.63 -0.05
N TRP A 81 19.67 -3.11 1.17
CA TRP A 81 19.01 -1.86 1.51
C TRP A 81 19.66 -0.68 0.81
N ASP A 82 20.99 -0.62 0.77
CA ASP A 82 21.71 0.44 0.05
C ASP A 82 21.31 0.45 -1.44
N ALA A 83 21.25 -0.73 -2.07
CA ALA A 83 20.79 -0.86 -3.46
C ALA A 83 19.32 -0.43 -3.62
N PHE A 84 18.43 -0.87 -2.73
CA PHE A 84 17.02 -0.49 -2.73
C PHE A 84 16.84 1.03 -2.63
N PHE A 85 17.50 1.68 -1.66
CA PHE A 85 17.42 3.12 -1.46
C PHE A 85 18.04 3.91 -2.61
N GLN A 86 19.13 3.40 -3.21
CA GLN A 86 19.67 3.97 -4.44
C GLN A 86 18.64 3.93 -5.58
N ILE A 87 17.91 2.84 -5.74
CA ILE A 87 16.87 2.71 -6.78
C ILE A 87 15.73 3.71 -6.53
N ILE A 88 15.12 3.71 -5.34
CA ILE A 88 13.97 4.59 -5.06
C ILE A 88 14.35 6.08 -5.03
N SER A 89 15.64 6.42 -4.95
CA SER A 89 16.12 7.81 -5.09
C SER A 89 15.83 8.44 -6.46
N ASN A 90 15.50 7.63 -7.48
CA ASN A 90 15.06 8.09 -8.79
C ASN A 90 13.63 8.65 -8.80
N LEU A 91 12.87 8.51 -7.70
CA LEU A 91 11.58 9.16 -7.56
C LEU A 91 11.72 10.70 -7.52
N PRO A 92 10.70 11.46 -7.94
CA PRO A 92 10.76 12.91 -7.92
C PRO A 92 11.05 13.47 -6.53
N LYS A 93 11.80 14.57 -6.48
CA LYS A 93 12.10 15.26 -5.22
C LYS A 93 10.80 15.60 -4.45
N GLY A 94 10.76 15.23 -3.18
CA GLY A 94 9.60 15.43 -2.30
C GLY A 94 8.48 14.40 -2.48
N CYS A 95 8.67 13.37 -3.30
CA CYS A 95 7.83 12.18 -3.30
C CYS A 95 8.05 11.42 -1.98
N ARG A 96 6.97 11.04 -1.30
CA ARG A 96 7.05 10.22 -0.08
C ARG A 96 6.88 8.75 -0.41
N TYR A 97 7.60 7.91 0.31
CA TYR A 97 7.58 6.46 0.14
C TYR A 97 7.09 5.79 1.43
N TYR A 98 6.04 4.97 1.35
CA TYR A 98 5.39 4.32 2.51
C TYR A 98 5.29 2.81 2.27
N PRO A 99 6.19 2.00 2.84
CA PRO A 99 6.13 0.55 2.69
C PRO A 99 5.31 -0.14 3.78
N ALA A 100 4.57 -1.17 3.41
CA ALA A 100 4.26 -2.28 4.30
C ALA A 100 5.49 -3.19 4.47
N ILE A 101 5.44 -4.09 5.46
CA ILE A 101 6.49 -5.07 5.76
C ILE A 101 6.10 -6.41 5.16
N GLY A 102 6.94 -6.96 4.30
CA GLY A 102 6.84 -8.31 3.79
C GLY A 102 7.60 -9.33 4.63
N ASN A 103 7.48 -10.61 4.30
CA ASN A 103 8.13 -11.65 5.09
C ASN A 103 9.66 -11.66 4.90
N HIS A 104 10.19 -11.06 3.83
CA HIS A 104 11.62 -10.96 3.59
C HIS A 104 12.32 -9.86 4.41
N GLU A 105 11.58 -8.86 4.90
CA GLU A 105 12.14 -7.84 5.79
C GLU A 105 12.54 -8.42 7.16
N ALA A 106 11.96 -9.55 7.57
CA ALA A 106 12.33 -10.32 8.76
C ALA A 106 12.40 -9.52 10.09
N GLY A 107 11.61 -8.45 10.20
CA GLY A 107 11.67 -7.54 11.35
C GLY A 107 13.03 -6.83 11.51
N SER A 108 13.78 -6.69 10.42
CA SER A 108 15.13 -6.15 10.42
C SER A 108 15.19 -4.72 10.92
N LYS A 109 16.19 -4.43 11.76
CA LYS A 109 16.51 -3.05 12.19
C LYS A 109 16.74 -2.11 11.01
N TYR A 110 17.26 -2.61 9.88
CA TYR A 110 17.58 -1.77 8.73
C TYR A 110 16.35 -1.15 8.08
N TYR A 111 15.17 -1.78 8.19
CA TYR A 111 13.91 -1.15 7.81
C TYR A 111 13.61 0.05 8.71
N PHE A 112 13.61 -0.17 10.03
CA PHE A 112 13.26 0.84 11.04
C PHE A 112 14.31 1.96 11.15
N ASP A 113 15.59 1.67 10.87
CA ASP A 113 16.66 2.66 10.92
C ASP A 113 16.67 3.58 9.67
N ARG A 114 16.09 3.13 8.54
CA ARG A 114 16.18 3.84 7.25
C ARG A 114 14.87 4.50 6.81
N PHE A 115 13.72 4.10 7.33
CA PHE A 115 12.45 4.78 7.08
C PHE A 115 12.02 5.62 8.27
N GLU A 116 11.45 6.80 8.00
CA GLU A 116 10.76 7.61 9.00
C GLU A 116 9.25 7.53 8.74
N LEU A 117 8.55 6.71 9.52
CA LEU A 117 7.13 6.38 9.27
C LEU A 117 6.25 6.83 10.45
N PRO A 118 4.93 7.00 10.24
CA PRO A 118 4.05 7.35 11.34
C PRO A 118 3.95 6.23 12.40
N ASN A 119 3.45 6.61 13.57
CA ASN A 119 3.11 5.70 14.67
C ASN A 119 4.29 4.85 15.16
N ASN A 120 4.21 3.53 15.03
CA ASN A 120 5.24 2.58 15.45
C ASN A 120 6.08 2.07 14.27
N GLU A 121 5.91 2.70 13.10
CA GLU A 121 6.62 2.41 11.85
C GLU A 121 6.38 1.01 11.27
N ARG A 122 5.63 0.16 11.97
CA ARG A 122 5.34 -1.22 11.60
C ARG A 122 3.94 -1.34 10.99
N TRP A 123 2.94 -0.76 11.66
CA TRP A 123 1.60 -0.56 11.12
C TRP A 123 1.14 0.86 11.45
N TYR A 124 0.65 1.53 10.44
CA TYR A 124 0.43 2.97 10.52
C TYR A 124 -0.59 3.41 9.50
N SER A 125 -1.02 4.66 9.62
CA SER A 125 -1.95 5.26 8.67
C SER A 125 -1.40 6.56 8.10
N VAL A 126 -1.83 6.84 6.87
CA VAL A 126 -1.49 8.07 6.14
C VAL A 126 -2.77 8.69 5.61
N HIS A 127 -3.06 9.90 6.07
CA HIS A 127 -4.11 10.72 5.49
C HIS A 127 -3.55 11.57 4.35
N TYR A 128 -4.17 11.46 3.18
CA TYR A 128 -3.84 12.30 2.04
C TYR A 128 -5.11 12.75 1.32
N ARG A 129 -5.44 14.04 1.47
CA ARG A 129 -6.70 14.62 0.98
C ARG A 129 -7.90 13.85 1.58
N ASN A 130 -8.78 13.31 0.73
CA ASN A 130 -9.94 12.53 1.14
C ASN A 130 -9.65 11.01 1.24
N LEU A 131 -8.39 10.60 1.09
CA LEU A 131 -7.96 9.20 1.21
C LEU A 131 -7.36 8.97 2.60
N HIS A 132 -7.72 7.82 3.18
CA HIS A 132 -7.11 7.28 4.38
C HIS A 132 -6.46 5.94 4.04
N PHE A 133 -5.13 5.94 3.95
CA PHE A 133 -4.34 4.74 3.74
C PHE A 133 -4.00 4.10 5.08
N ILE A 134 -4.15 2.79 5.16
CA ILE A 134 -3.89 1.99 6.37
C ILE A 134 -2.91 0.90 5.96
N ILE A 135 -1.70 0.97 6.50
CA ILE A 135 -0.60 0.08 6.22
C ILE A 135 -0.53 -0.93 7.35
N LEU A 136 -0.64 -2.21 7.01
CA LEU A 136 -0.66 -3.33 7.95
C LEU A 136 0.61 -4.17 7.81
N ASP A 137 1.05 -4.73 8.93
CA ASP A 137 2.04 -5.79 8.96
C ASP A 137 1.32 -7.14 9.05
N SER A 138 1.15 -7.80 7.90
CA SER A 138 0.48 -9.11 7.83
C SER A 138 1.37 -10.28 8.27
N ASN A 139 2.60 -10.02 8.71
CA ASN A 139 3.41 -11.01 9.42
C ASN A 139 3.00 -11.13 10.90
N GLU A 140 2.39 -10.08 11.44
CA GLU A 140 1.95 -10.00 12.84
C GLU A 140 0.51 -10.49 13.00
N ASP A 141 0.11 -10.74 14.26
CA ASP A 141 -1.24 -11.19 14.56
C ASP A 141 -2.28 -10.10 14.21
N LEU A 142 -3.21 -10.48 13.34
CA LEU A 142 -4.36 -9.70 12.88
C LEU A 142 -5.68 -10.38 13.24
N SER A 143 -5.68 -11.31 14.20
CA SER A 143 -6.91 -11.93 14.73
C SER A 143 -7.68 -10.97 15.65
N PRO A 144 -9.01 -11.12 15.78
CA PRO A 144 -9.81 -10.28 16.68
C PRO A 144 -9.27 -10.26 18.12
N GLY A 145 -9.06 -9.06 18.67
CA GLY A 145 -8.47 -8.86 20.01
C GLY A 145 -6.93 -8.80 20.04
N SER A 146 -6.26 -9.00 18.91
CA SER A 146 -4.82 -8.72 18.79
C SER A 146 -4.54 -7.22 18.81
N LYS A 147 -3.31 -6.83 19.18
CA LYS A 147 -2.92 -5.41 19.27
C LYS A 147 -3.13 -4.65 17.95
N GLN A 148 -2.75 -5.27 16.83
CA GLN A 148 -2.89 -4.63 15.53
C GLN A 148 -4.35 -4.61 15.07
N TYR A 149 -5.14 -5.65 15.35
CA TYR A 149 -6.57 -5.66 15.03
C TYR A 149 -7.35 -4.57 15.78
N ASP A 150 -7.11 -4.42 17.08
CA ASP A 150 -7.80 -3.42 17.89
C ASP A 150 -7.42 -1.99 17.46
N TRP A 151 -6.14 -1.79 17.11
CA TRP A 151 -5.67 -0.55 16.50
C TRP A 151 -6.36 -0.28 15.16
N LEU A 152 -6.42 -1.29 14.28
CA LEU A 152 -7.06 -1.20 12.97
C LEU A 152 -8.55 -0.86 13.08
N GLU A 153 -9.28 -1.50 13.98
CA GLU A 153 -10.68 -1.15 14.24
C GLU A 153 -10.81 0.29 14.71
N GLY A 154 -9.90 0.76 15.58
CA GLY A 154 -9.82 2.15 16.01
C GLY A 154 -9.62 3.14 14.85
N GLU A 155 -8.65 2.88 13.97
CA GLU A 155 -8.38 3.70 12.79
C GLU A 155 -9.58 3.75 11.83
N LEU A 156 -10.21 2.60 11.60
CA LEU A 156 -11.36 2.49 10.70
C LEU A 156 -12.59 3.21 11.23
N LYS A 157 -12.81 3.17 12.55
CA LYS A 157 -13.90 3.85 13.24
C LYS A 157 -13.71 5.37 13.27
N ASN A 158 -12.47 5.83 13.43
CA ASN A 158 -12.14 7.26 13.54
C ASN A 158 -11.75 7.90 12.19
N SER A 159 -11.70 7.12 11.12
CA SER A 159 -11.34 7.60 9.79
C SER A 159 -12.18 8.80 9.35
N LYS A 160 -11.51 9.87 8.97
CA LYS A 160 -12.11 11.08 8.37
C LYS A 160 -12.05 11.10 6.84
N GLY A 161 -11.46 10.06 6.22
CA GLY A 161 -11.35 9.95 4.78
C GLY A 161 -12.63 9.38 4.16
N ASP A 162 -13.05 9.95 3.02
CA ASP A 162 -14.16 9.43 2.22
C ASP A 162 -13.84 8.04 1.64
N PHE A 163 -12.55 7.80 1.38
CA PHE A 163 -12.04 6.54 0.83
C PHE A 163 -10.97 5.94 1.75
N LYS A 164 -11.16 4.68 2.14
CA LYS A 164 -10.24 3.93 2.99
C LYS A 164 -9.56 2.85 2.15
N ILE A 165 -8.24 2.85 2.14
CA ILE A 165 -7.43 1.91 1.36
C ILE A 165 -6.49 1.20 2.32
N ALA A 166 -6.60 -0.12 2.39
CA ALA A 166 -5.67 -0.95 3.14
C ALA A 166 -4.52 -1.42 2.25
N ILE A 167 -3.33 -1.58 2.83
CA ILE A 167 -2.12 -2.06 2.16
C ILE A 167 -1.45 -3.07 3.10
N ASP A 168 -1.20 -4.28 2.62
CA ASP A 168 -0.45 -5.32 3.34
C ASP A 168 0.41 -6.14 2.35
N HIS A 169 1.20 -7.07 2.86
CA HIS A 169 1.94 -8.00 2.01
C HIS A 169 1.11 -9.23 1.59
N HIS A 170 0.54 -9.96 2.55
CA HIS A 170 -0.07 -11.27 2.30
C HIS A 170 -1.56 -11.16 1.89
N PRO A 171 -1.96 -11.53 0.66
CA PRO A 171 -3.34 -11.38 0.20
C PRO A 171 -4.32 -12.37 0.87
N PRO A 172 -5.51 -11.92 1.34
CA PRO A 172 -6.61 -12.80 1.76
C PRO A 172 -7.26 -13.55 0.58
N PHE A 173 -7.03 -13.10 -0.66
CA PHE A 173 -7.52 -13.73 -1.88
C PHE A 173 -6.41 -13.67 -2.94
N SER A 174 -5.94 -14.82 -3.43
CA SER A 174 -4.88 -14.89 -4.44
C SER A 174 -5.18 -15.99 -5.45
N SER A 175 -4.83 -15.74 -6.71
CA SER A 175 -4.77 -16.74 -7.80
C SER A 175 -3.32 -17.12 -8.15
N GLY A 176 -2.35 -16.68 -7.35
CA GLY A 176 -0.94 -16.92 -7.54
C GLY A 176 -0.51 -18.33 -7.10
N PRO A 177 0.80 -18.63 -7.19
CA PRO A 177 1.35 -19.95 -6.85
C PRO A 177 1.39 -20.23 -5.33
N HIS A 178 1.26 -19.18 -4.51
CA HIS A 178 1.24 -19.29 -3.05
C HIS A 178 -0.09 -19.86 -2.55
N ARG A 179 -0.10 -20.31 -1.29
CA ARG A 179 -1.34 -20.77 -0.65
C ARG A 179 -2.36 -19.65 -0.65
N GLU A 180 -3.59 -19.99 -0.99
CA GLU A 180 -4.72 -19.09 -0.79
C GLU A 180 -4.82 -18.72 0.69
N ASP A 181 -4.90 -17.42 1.00
CA ASP A 181 -5.10 -16.89 2.35
C ASP A 181 -4.08 -17.42 3.39
N GLU A 182 -2.78 -17.32 3.08
CA GLU A 182 -1.69 -17.90 3.90
C GLU A 182 -1.76 -17.51 5.39
N LYS A 183 -2.18 -16.27 5.67
CA LYS A 183 -2.24 -15.71 7.03
C LYS A 183 -3.64 -15.79 7.66
N GLY A 184 -4.61 -16.42 7.00
CA GLY A 184 -5.99 -16.54 7.50
C GLY A 184 -6.74 -15.20 7.58
N LEU A 185 -6.31 -14.20 6.82
CA LEU A 185 -6.82 -12.83 6.82
C LEU A 185 -8.26 -12.74 6.32
N ARG A 186 -8.68 -13.68 5.48
CA ARG A 186 -10.07 -13.71 5.00
C ARG A 186 -11.08 -13.79 6.12
N LYS A 187 -10.76 -14.52 7.20
CA LYS A 187 -11.66 -14.66 8.35
C LYS A 187 -11.47 -13.55 9.37
N SER A 188 -10.28 -12.97 9.47
CA SER A 188 -9.98 -11.97 10.50
C SER A 188 -10.34 -10.55 10.04
N ILE A 189 -9.71 -10.03 8.98
CA ILE A 189 -9.81 -8.61 8.61
C ILE A 189 -10.90 -8.32 7.60
N VAL A 190 -11.27 -9.25 6.71
CA VAL A 190 -12.29 -8.99 5.68
C VAL A 190 -13.65 -8.61 6.29
N PRO A 191 -14.17 -9.28 7.35
CA PRO A 191 -15.42 -8.85 7.98
C PRO A 191 -15.32 -7.45 8.60
N LEU A 192 -14.14 -7.06 9.09
CA LEU A 192 -13.88 -5.73 9.64
C LEU A 192 -13.88 -4.68 8.52
N PHE A 193 -13.23 -4.98 7.40
CA PHE A 193 -13.19 -4.15 6.20
C PHE A 193 -14.59 -3.92 5.62
N GLU A 194 -15.40 -4.98 5.53
CA GLU A 194 -16.80 -4.87 5.11
C GLU A 194 -17.62 -4.00 6.08
N ARG A 195 -17.48 -4.21 7.40
CA ARG A 195 -18.18 -3.44 8.43
C ARG A 195 -17.89 -1.94 8.33
N TYR A 196 -16.63 -1.56 8.11
CA TYR A 196 -16.20 -0.16 8.08
C TYR A 196 -16.06 0.43 6.68
N ASN A 197 -16.53 -0.28 5.65
CA ASN A 197 -16.53 0.13 4.24
C ASN A 197 -15.13 0.48 3.70
N VAL A 198 -14.15 -0.39 3.91
CA VAL A 198 -12.85 -0.28 3.22
C VAL A 198 -13.05 -0.48 1.72
N ASN A 199 -12.51 0.43 0.91
CA ASN A 199 -12.77 0.49 -0.53
C ASN A 199 -11.88 -0.44 -1.33
N ALA A 200 -10.63 -0.61 -0.89
CA ALA A 200 -9.66 -1.46 -1.55
C ALA A 200 -8.64 -1.99 -0.54
N LEU A 201 -8.13 -3.19 -0.82
CA LEU A 201 -6.92 -3.76 -0.22
C LEU A 201 -5.93 -4.00 -1.35
N PHE A 202 -4.71 -3.51 -1.20
CA PHE A 202 -3.59 -3.85 -2.08
C PHE A 202 -2.63 -4.76 -1.33
N SER A 203 -2.31 -5.88 -1.96
CA SER A 203 -1.39 -6.91 -1.45
C SER A 203 -0.44 -7.32 -2.55
N GLY A 204 0.71 -7.85 -2.16
CA GLY A 204 1.81 -8.24 -3.03
C GLY A 204 2.97 -8.59 -2.13
#